data_AF-A0A2S4UG05-F1
#
_entry.id   AF-A0A2S4UG05-F1
#
_cell.length_a   1.000
_cell.length_b   1.000
_cell.length_c   1.000
_cell.angle_alpha   90.00
_cell.angle_beta   90.00
_cell.angle_gamma   90.00
#
_symmetry.space_group_name_H-M   'P 1'
#
loop_
_entity.id
_entity.type
_entity.pdbx_description
1 polymer ?
#
loop_
_entity_poly.entity_id
_entity_poly.type
_entity_poly.pdbx_seq_one_letter_code
_entity_poly.pdbx_strand_id
1 'polypeptide(L)'
;MSSSTRIRLPDHEFQQIASLELNKHESIKKAHFVLVNTARSGKYVAQVNSVWKSGASFFAHVTRLQRSKINDFYMREFTKTSTTCSIKVKDIVATLNLQHNCHDGKCTIEKTKVTRVETQETDVRVRQVCHTDSKNYILNSVSFHASEEHRQMANLSVIEIDTEDIVTAMAKGHLKWKSHCQKTMPRKKKRVGKKMVDMSSDEEWGSSGEIN
;
A
#
# COMPACT_ATOMS: atom_id res chain seq x y z
N MET A 1 10.20 -27.09 -3.64
CA MET A 1 9.69 -28.04 -2.62
C MET A 1 9.61 -27.30 -1.29
N SER A 2 8.42 -27.11 -0.72
CA SER A 2 8.26 -26.48 0.60
C SER A 2 8.09 -27.59 1.62
N SER A 3 9.14 -27.86 2.39
CA SER A 3 9.11 -28.84 3.48
C SER A 3 8.24 -28.28 4.61
N SER A 4 7.11 -28.91 4.91
CA SER A 4 6.23 -28.52 6.03
C SER A 4 6.82 -29.06 7.33
N THR A 5 7.27 -28.16 8.21
CA THR A 5 7.78 -28.51 9.54
C THR A 5 6.63 -28.96 10.43
N ARG A 6 6.75 -30.16 11.01
CA ARG A 6 5.84 -30.66 12.04
C ARG A 6 6.60 -30.85 13.35
N ILE A 7 6.02 -30.36 14.44
CA ILE A 7 6.53 -30.55 15.79
C ILE A 7 5.44 -31.28 16.57
N ARG A 8 5.81 -32.39 17.22
CA ARG A 8 4.92 -33.16 18.08
C ARG A 8 5.37 -32.98 19.53
N LEU A 9 4.51 -32.39 20.33
CA LEU A 9 4.59 -32.47 21.79
C LEU A 9 3.62 -33.57 22.26
N PRO A 10 3.81 -34.16 23.45
CA PRO A 10 2.80 -35.04 24.03
C PRO A 10 1.46 -34.28 24.02
N ASP A 11 0.45 -34.88 23.37
CA ASP A 11 -0.93 -34.38 23.21
C ASP A 11 -1.17 -33.24 22.20
N HIS A 12 -0.14 -32.66 21.57
CA HIS A 12 -0.34 -31.57 20.60
C HIS A 12 0.56 -31.70 19.36
N GLU A 13 -0.08 -31.80 18.19
CA GLU A 13 0.58 -31.66 16.89
C GLU A 13 0.54 -30.19 16.45
N PHE A 14 1.72 -29.65 16.14
CA PHE A 14 1.90 -28.34 15.52
C PHE A 14 2.39 -28.51 14.10
N GLN A 15 1.66 -27.93 13.16
CA GLN A 15 2.02 -27.94 11.75
C GLN A 15 2.24 -26.52 11.25
N GLN A 16 3.42 -26.26 10.68
CA GLN A 16 3.66 -25.02 9.97
C GLN A 16 2.94 -25.06 8.61
N ILE A 17 2.19 -24.01 8.32
CA ILE A 17 1.48 -23.82 7.05
C ILE A 17 2.07 -22.62 6.29
N ALA A 18 2.00 -22.65 4.96
CA ALA A 18 2.59 -21.62 4.11
C ALA A 18 1.81 -20.30 4.15
N SER A 19 0.48 -20.40 4.23
CA SER A 19 -0.45 -19.29 4.28
C SER A 19 -1.74 -19.68 4.99
N LEU A 20 -2.49 -18.68 5.46
CA LEU A 20 -3.80 -18.83 6.06
C LEU A 20 -4.71 -17.70 5.59
N GLU A 21 -5.90 -18.03 5.11
CA GLU A 21 -6.93 -17.03 4.80
C GLU A 21 -7.57 -16.53 6.09
N LEU A 22 -7.61 -15.20 6.25
CA LEU A 22 -8.33 -14.55 7.34
C LEU A 22 -9.80 -14.33 6.95
N ASN A 23 -10.03 -13.98 5.69
CA ASN A 23 -11.35 -13.78 5.09
C ASN A 23 -11.23 -13.88 3.55
N LYS A 24 -12.34 -13.66 2.83
CA LYS A 24 -12.42 -13.70 1.35
C LYS A 24 -11.36 -12.84 0.63
N HIS A 25 -10.89 -11.78 1.26
CA HIS A 25 -10.03 -10.77 0.65
C HIS A 25 -8.61 -10.75 1.24
N GLU A 26 -8.39 -11.43 2.37
CA GLU A 26 -7.15 -11.34 3.13
C GLU A 26 -6.59 -12.70 3.47
N SER A 27 -5.28 -12.82 3.28
CA SER A 27 -4.50 -13.94 3.78
C SER A 27 -3.20 -13.45 4.41
N ILE A 28 -2.69 -14.24 5.35
CA ILE A 28 -1.40 -14.03 5.96
C ILE A 28 -0.44 -15.14 5.55
N LYS A 29 0.81 -14.76 5.31
CA LYS A 29 1.94 -15.65 5.07
C LYS A 29 3.21 -15.00 5.61
N LYS A 30 4.31 -15.74 5.58
CA LYS A 30 5.64 -15.20 5.94
C LYS A 30 5.89 -13.86 5.24
N ALA A 31 6.50 -12.93 5.98
CA ALA A 31 6.82 -11.55 5.60
C ALA A 31 5.64 -10.59 5.43
N HIS A 32 4.38 -11.03 5.53
CA HIS A 32 3.25 -10.09 5.62
C HIS A 32 3.32 -9.27 6.91
N PHE A 33 2.82 -8.05 6.85
CA PHE A 33 2.67 -7.18 8.01
C PHE A 33 1.22 -7.16 8.48
N VAL A 34 1.04 -7.13 9.79
CA VAL A 34 -0.28 -7.20 10.43
C VAL A 34 -0.37 -6.19 11.57
N LEU A 35 -1.55 -5.62 11.74
CA LEU A 35 -1.96 -4.94 12.95
C LEU A 35 -2.53 -5.99 13.91
N VAL A 36 -1.96 -6.08 15.10
CA VAL A 36 -2.40 -7.01 16.14
C VAL A 36 -3.03 -6.21 17.27
N ASN A 37 -4.13 -6.70 17.85
CA ASN A 37 -4.72 -6.14 19.05
C ASN A 37 -4.92 -7.23 20.10
N THR A 38 -4.11 -7.21 21.15
CA THR A 38 -4.21 -8.16 22.26
C THR A 38 -4.61 -7.45 23.55
N ALA A 39 -5.37 -8.13 24.41
CA ALA A 39 -5.74 -7.57 25.71
C ALA A 39 -4.51 -7.18 26.58
N ARG A 40 -3.40 -7.92 26.46
CA ARG A 40 -2.19 -7.71 27.27
C ARG A 40 -1.28 -6.60 26.73
N SER A 41 -1.13 -6.48 25.41
CA SER A 41 -0.15 -5.56 24.80
C SER A 41 -0.78 -4.42 23.99
N GLY A 42 -2.11 -4.36 23.92
CA GLY A 42 -2.81 -3.40 23.07
C GLY A 42 -2.52 -3.61 21.58
N LYS A 43 -2.64 -2.51 20.83
CA LYS A 43 -2.43 -2.46 19.38
C LYS A 43 -0.94 -2.30 19.02
N TYR A 44 -0.42 -3.14 18.14
CA TYR A 44 0.94 -3.00 17.60
C TYR A 44 1.08 -3.61 16.20
N VAL A 45 2.08 -3.12 15.45
CA VAL A 45 2.41 -3.64 14.12
C VAL A 45 3.42 -4.77 14.26
N ALA A 46 3.27 -5.83 13.47
CA ALA A 46 4.19 -6.96 13.46
C ALA A 46 4.37 -7.54 12.06
N GLN A 47 5.53 -8.15 11.81
CA GLN A 47 5.79 -8.96 10.62
C GLN A 47 5.63 -10.43 10.95
N VAL A 48 4.91 -11.16 10.11
CA VAL A 48 4.72 -12.61 10.24
C VAL A 48 6.00 -13.34 9.87
N ASN A 49 6.54 -14.10 10.83
CA ASN A 49 7.70 -14.97 10.61
C ASN A 49 7.25 -16.35 10.08
N SER A 50 6.19 -16.90 10.67
CA SER A 50 5.61 -18.20 10.31
C SER A 50 4.17 -18.34 10.82
N VAL A 51 3.39 -19.20 10.18
CA VAL A 51 1.99 -19.49 10.53
C VAL A 51 1.86 -20.97 10.89
N TRP A 52 1.10 -21.27 11.94
CA TRP A 52 1.00 -22.59 12.53
C TRP A 52 -0.45 -22.97 12.81
N LYS A 53 -0.75 -24.27 12.67
CA LYS A 53 -2.01 -24.90 13.04
C LYS A 53 -1.75 -25.89 14.18
N SER A 54 -2.64 -25.92 15.17
CA SER A 54 -2.71 -26.99 16.17
C SER A 54 -4.17 -27.28 16.49
N GLY A 55 -4.62 -28.50 16.18
CA GLY A 55 -6.04 -28.86 16.22
C GLY A 55 -6.89 -27.91 15.37
N ALA A 56 -7.90 -27.29 15.99
CA ALA A 56 -8.76 -26.27 15.37
C ALA A 56 -8.23 -24.83 15.51
N SER A 57 -7.09 -24.64 16.17
CA SER A 57 -6.53 -23.31 16.46
C SER A 57 -5.40 -22.94 15.49
N PHE A 58 -5.31 -21.63 15.21
CA PHE A 58 -4.26 -21.06 14.37
C PHE A 58 -3.48 -19.98 15.12
N PHE A 59 -2.16 -20.00 14.91
CA PHE A 59 -1.21 -19.10 15.55
C PHE A 59 -0.24 -18.52 14.52
N ALA A 60 0.20 -17.29 14.75
CA ALA A 60 1.30 -16.70 13.99
C ALA A 60 2.46 -16.39 14.93
N HIS A 61 3.67 -16.78 14.54
CA HIS A 61 4.87 -16.28 15.17
C HIS A 61 5.28 -15.00 14.46
N VAL A 62 5.44 -13.90 15.20
CA VAL A 62 5.61 -12.57 14.63
C VAL A 62 6.78 -11.83 15.28
N THR A 63 7.40 -10.93 14.52
CA THR A 63 8.37 -9.95 15.04
C THR A 63 7.68 -8.61 15.16
N ARG A 64 7.76 -7.96 16.32
CA ARG A 64 7.15 -6.63 16.54
C ARG A 64 7.92 -5.54 15.80
N LEU A 65 7.18 -4.57 15.29
CA LEU A 65 7.73 -3.34 14.73
C LEU A 65 7.41 -2.17 15.66
N GLN A 66 8.40 -1.33 15.89
CA GLN A 66 8.26 -0.10 16.65
C GLN A 66 7.96 1.04 15.68
N ARG A 67 6.97 1.88 16.01
CA ARG A 67 6.71 3.11 15.27
C ARG A 67 7.93 4.04 15.39
N SER A 68 8.40 4.56 14.27
CA SER A 68 9.58 5.42 14.17
C SER A 68 9.19 6.84 13.71
N LYS A 69 10.12 7.55 13.07
CA LYS A 69 9.95 8.90 12.54
C LYS A 69 8.90 8.99 11.42
N ILE A 70 8.44 10.21 11.16
CA ILE A 70 7.93 10.59 9.84
C ILE A 70 9.17 10.99 9.05
N ASN A 71 9.33 10.45 7.84
CA ASN A 71 10.49 10.77 7.01
C ASN A 71 10.31 12.07 6.22
N ASP A 72 11.35 12.46 5.48
CA ASP A 72 11.38 13.71 4.71
C ASP A 72 10.31 13.76 3.60
N PHE A 73 9.75 12.60 3.23
CA PHE A 73 8.64 12.46 2.27
C PHE A 73 7.26 12.44 2.94
N TYR A 74 7.18 12.83 4.21
CA TYR A 74 5.95 12.84 5.01
C TYR A 74 5.28 11.47 5.17
N MET A 75 6.05 10.38 5.13
CA MET A 75 5.57 9.02 5.32
C MET A 75 5.98 8.46 6.68
N ARG A 76 5.11 7.65 7.29
CA ARG A 76 5.39 7.03 8.59
C ARG A 76 6.29 5.80 8.45
N GLU A 77 7.39 5.79 9.19
CA GLU A 77 8.29 4.64 9.28
C GLU A 77 8.02 3.74 10.50
N PHE A 78 8.37 2.47 10.33
CA PHE A 78 8.40 1.44 11.34
C PHE A 78 9.74 0.69 11.30
N THR A 79 10.31 0.44 12.47
CA THR A 79 11.58 -0.28 12.62
C THR A 79 11.32 -1.65 13.24
N LYS A 80 11.79 -2.70 12.57
CA LYS A 80 11.75 -4.08 13.06
C LYS A 80 12.63 -4.22 14.30
N THR A 81 12.05 -4.80 15.35
CA THR A 81 12.72 -5.04 16.63
C THR A 81 13.28 -6.46 16.70
N SER A 82 14.01 -6.79 17.77
CA SER A 82 14.37 -8.17 18.12
C SER A 82 13.24 -8.90 18.86
N THR A 83 12.16 -8.22 19.24
CA THR A 83 11.07 -8.80 20.03
C THR A 83 10.17 -9.65 19.16
N THR A 84 10.19 -10.96 19.39
CA THR A 84 9.28 -11.92 18.76
C THR A 84 8.26 -12.45 19.76
N CYS A 85 7.08 -12.84 19.27
CA CYS A 85 6.05 -13.47 20.09
C CYS A 85 5.12 -14.33 19.23
N SER A 86 4.39 -15.23 19.88
CA SER A 86 3.32 -16.00 19.26
C SER A 86 1.98 -15.37 19.59
N ILE A 87 1.14 -15.15 18.57
CA ILE A 87 -0.18 -14.55 18.69
C ILE A 87 -1.24 -15.52 18.16
N LYS A 88 -2.47 -15.42 18.67
CA LYS A 88 -3.59 -16.11 18.05
C LYS A 88 -3.98 -15.33 16.79
N VAL A 89 -4.30 -16.04 15.72
CA VAL A 89 -4.68 -15.39 14.45
C VAL A 89 -5.91 -14.49 14.61
N LYS A 90 -6.84 -14.84 15.50
CA LYS A 90 -8.02 -14.02 15.82
C LYS A 90 -7.70 -12.65 16.42
N ASP A 91 -6.47 -12.45 16.93
CA ASP A 91 -6.04 -11.16 17.48
C ASP A 91 -5.48 -10.23 16.39
N ILE A 92 -5.40 -10.70 15.13
CA ILE A 92 -5.04 -9.88 13.98
C ILE A 92 -6.26 -9.06 13.57
N VAL A 93 -6.09 -7.74 13.52
CA VAL A 93 -7.12 -6.78 13.14
C VAL A 93 -7.15 -6.59 11.64
N ALA A 94 -5.99 -6.40 11.02
CA ALA A 94 -5.86 -6.15 9.59
C ALA A 94 -4.46 -6.52 9.09
N THR A 95 -4.34 -6.83 7.81
CA THR A 95 -3.04 -6.79 7.12
C THR A 95 -2.66 -5.34 6.79
N LEU A 96 -1.39 -5.01 6.92
CA LEU A 96 -0.86 -3.68 6.60
C LEU A 96 0.11 -3.77 5.41
N ASN A 97 0.10 -2.73 4.58
CA ASN A 97 1.02 -2.59 3.46
C ASN A 97 2.22 -1.75 3.88
N LEU A 98 3.29 -2.43 4.27
CA LEU A 98 4.58 -1.82 4.56
C LEU A 98 5.60 -2.24 3.49
N GLN A 99 6.40 -1.29 3.02
CA GLN A 99 7.47 -1.51 2.05
C GLN A 99 8.81 -1.11 2.67
N HIS A 100 9.89 -1.80 2.30
CA HIS A 100 11.23 -1.46 2.83
C HIS A 100 11.60 -0.02 2.47
N ASN A 101 12.19 0.73 3.42
CA ASN A 101 12.74 2.05 3.14
C ASN A 101 14.04 1.91 2.33
N CYS A 102 13.89 1.71 1.02
CA CYS A 102 15.00 1.49 0.11
C CYS A 102 15.88 2.73 -0.07
N HIS A 103 15.30 3.92 0.16
CA HIS A 103 16.00 5.20 0.04
C HIS A 103 17.06 5.34 1.13
N ASP A 104 16.65 5.31 2.41
CA ASP A 104 17.59 5.39 3.54
C ASP A 104 18.46 4.13 3.63
N GLY A 105 17.91 2.98 3.23
CA GLY A 105 18.64 1.72 3.15
C GLY A 105 19.67 1.66 2.04
N LYS A 106 19.72 2.64 1.12
CA LYS A 106 20.65 2.67 -0.03
C LYS A 106 20.64 1.35 -0.83
N CYS A 107 19.46 0.79 -1.06
CA CYS A 107 19.30 -0.49 -1.75
C CYS A 107 19.80 -0.40 -3.20
N THR A 108 20.49 -1.44 -3.66
CA THR A 108 21.04 -1.50 -5.03
C THR A 108 20.00 -2.07 -5.99
N ILE A 109 20.12 -1.74 -7.27
CA ILE A 109 19.33 -2.37 -8.33
C ILE A 109 20.26 -3.25 -9.15
N GLU A 110 20.07 -4.55 -9.08
CA GLU A 110 20.94 -5.54 -9.72
C GLU A 110 20.15 -6.41 -10.69
N LYS A 111 20.80 -6.93 -11.74
CA LYS A 111 20.18 -7.87 -12.70
C LYS A 111 20.22 -9.30 -12.13
N THR A 112 19.48 -9.54 -11.05
CA THR A 112 19.49 -10.80 -10.31
C THR A 112 18.21 -11.61 -10.46
N LYS A 113 17.10 -10.97 -10.85
CA LYS A 113 15.80 -11.65 -10.94
C LYS A 113 15.75 -12.52 -12.19
N VAL A 114 15.58 -13.83 -11.98
CA VAL A 114 15.38 -14.80 -13.06
C VAL A 114 14.02 -14.56 -13.72
N THR A 115 14.02 -14.48 -15.04
CA THR A 115 12.78 -14.43 -15.83
C THR A 115 12.35 -15.84 -16.17
N ARG A 116 11.05 -16.13 -16.06
CA ARG A 116 10.46 -17.40 -16.49
C ARG A 116 9.65 -17.18 -17.76
N VAL A 117 9.80 -18.08 -18.72
CA VAL A 117 8.93 -18.22 -19.89
C VAL A 117 8.37 -19.64 -19.84
N GLU A 118 7.04 -19.79 -19.90
CA GLU A 118 6.36 -21.10 -19.86
C GLU A 118 6.82 -22.00 -18.69
N THR A 119 6.99 -21.41 -17.50
CA THR A 119 7.49 -22.04 -16.25
C THR A 119 8.99 -22.39 -16.21
N GLN A 120 9.69 -22.36 -17.34
CA GLN A 120 11.13 -22.59 -17.44
C GLN A 120 11.92 -21.31 -17.10
N GLU A 121 12.97 -21.47 -16.29
CA GLU A 121 13.89 -20.39 -15.98
C GLU A 121 14.75 -20.07 -17.20
N THR A 122 14.89 -18.78 -17.50
CA THR A 122 15.71 -18.29 -18.61
C THR A 122 16.99 -17.66 -18.07
N ASP A 123 18.02 -17.61 -18.91
CA ASP A 123 19.27 -16.89 -18.60
C ASP A 123 19.09 -15.36 -18.61
N VAL A 124 17.93 -14.87 -19.07
CA VAL A 124 17.59 -13.45 -19.07
C VAL A 124 17.25 -13.00 -17.66
N ARG A 125 18.16 -12.20 -17.07
CA ARG A 125 17.96 -11.59 -15.75
C ARG A 125 17.43 -10.16 -15.89
N VAL A 126 16.38 -9.86 -15.13
CA VAL A 126 15.82 -8.51 -15.03
C VAL A 126 16.30 -7.80 -13.76
N ARG A 127 16.23 -6.47 -13.79
CA ARG A 127 16.59 -5.62 -12.67
C ARG A 127 15.64 -5.86 -11.49
N GLN A 128 16.19 -6.04 -10.30
CA GLN A 128 15.49 -6.15 -9.04
C GLN A 128 16.21 -5.32 -7.98
N VAL A 129 15.43 -4.75 -7.06
CA VAL A 129 15.96 -4.11 -5.86
C VAL A 129 16.52 -5.18 -4.92
N CYS A 130 17.81 -5.06 -4.60
CA CYS A 130 18.49 -5.86 -3.59
C CYS A 130 18.48 -5.07 -2.27
N HIS A 131 17.70 -5.54 -1.31
CA HIS A 131 17.61 -4.90 0.00
C HIS A 131 18.89 -5.14 0.80
N THR A 132 19.47 -4.06 1.32
CA THR A 132 20.68 -4.08 2.16
C THR A 132 20.42 -4.66 3.54
N ASP A 133 19.20 -4.46 4.07
CA ASP A 133 18.74 -5.00 5.34
C ASP A 133 17.24 -5.33 5.29
N SER A 134 16.69 -5.74 6.43
CA SER A 134 15.26 -5.97 6.61
C SER A 134 14.72 -5.24 7.85
N LYS A 135 15.23 -4.02 8.10
CA LYS A 135 15.06 -3.30 9.36
C LYS A 135 13.98 -2.22 9.30
N ASN A 136 14.02 -1.33 8.32
CA ASN A 136 13.14 -0.15 8.26
C ASN A 136 12.12 -0.26 7.15
N TYR A 137 10.88 0.11 7.45
CA TYR A 137 9.76 0.00 6.54
C TYR A 137 8.87 1.24 6.59
N ILE A 138 8.31 1.61 5.44
CA ILE A 138 7.38 2.72 5.27
C ILE A 138 5.97 2.14 5.13
N LEU A 139 5.02 2.67 5.92
CA LEU A 139 3.60 2.33 5.82
C LEU A 139 2.94 3.08 4.67
N ASN A 140 2.16 2.39 3.85
CA ASN A 140 1.26 3.01 2.89
C ASN A 140 0.04 3.60 3.61
N SER A 141 0.10 4.88 4.00
CA SER A 141 -0.96 5.57 4.77
C SER A 141 -2.28 5.73 4.01
N VAL A 142 -2.25 5.65 2.67
CA VAL A 142 -3.39 5.84 1.76
C VAL A 142 -3.83 4.53 1.11
N SER A 143 -3.65 3.42 1.81
CA SER A 143 -4.15 2.13 1.36
C SER A 143 -5.68 2.13 1.23
N PHE A 144 -6.19 1.59 0.12
CA PHE A 144 -7.62 1.32 -0.06
C PHE A 144 -8.11 0.15 0.81
N HIS A 145 -7.22 -0.80 1.09
CA HIS A 145 -7.46 -1.90 2.02
C HIS A 145 -7.19 -1.45 3.46
N ALA A 146 -8.07 -1.81 4.41
CA ALA A 146 -7.97 -1.46 5.83
C ALA A 146 -7.59 0.02 6.04
N SER A 147 -8.30 0.91 5.34
CA SER A 147 -7.88 2.31 5.19
C SER A 147 -7.85 3.06 6.53
N GLU A 148 -8.75 2.73 7.46
CA GLU A 148 -8.78 3.31 8.79
C GLU A 148 -7.58 2.87 9.63
N GLU A 149 -7.23 1.58 9.58
CA GLU A 149 -6.07 1.04 10.28
C GLU A 149 -4.76 1.64 9.75
N HIS A 150 -4.65 1.81 8.43
CA HIS A 150 -3.48 2.45 7.82
C HIS A 150 -3.37 3.92 8.24
N ARG A 151 -4.47 4.69 8.20
CA ARG A 151 -4.47 6.09 8.67
C ARG A 151 -4.15 6.19 10.17
N GLN A 152 -4.76 5.34 10.98
CA GLN A 152 -4.53 5.30 12.44
C GLN A 152 -3.08 4.96 12.75
N MET A 153 -2.49 3.97 12.05
CA MET A 153 -1.11 3.55 12.30
C MET A 153 -0.09 4.56 11.76
N ALA A 154 -0.42 5.26 10.67
CA ALA A 154 0.39 6.33 10.12
C ALA A 154 0.48 7.51 11.09
N ASN A 155 -0.65 7.87 11.73
CA ASN A 155 -0.76 8.98 12.68
C ASN A 155 -0.05 10.23 12.13
N LEU A 156 -0.43 10.60 10.91
CA LEU A 156 0.06 11.79 10.21
C LEU A 156 -0.91 12.92 10.51
N SER A 157 -0.37 14.10 10.82
CA SER A 157 -1.16 15.31 10.93
C SER A 157 -1.55 15.73 9.52
N VAL A 158 -2.77 15.40 9.10
CA VAL A 158 -3.31 15.95 7.85
C VAL A 158 -3.68 17.39 8.15
N ILE A 159 -3.07 18.34 7.45
CA ILE A 159 -3.47 19.74 7.51
C ILE A 159 -4.89 19.79 6.97
N GLU A 160 -5.83 20.30 7.77
CA GLU A 160 -7.15 20.62 7.26
C GLU A 160 -6.99 21.72 6.20
N ILE A 161 -7.34 21.38 4.96
CA ILE A 161 -7.37 22.35 3.88
C ILE A 161 -8.66 23.13 4.05
N ASP A 162 -8.55 24.45 4.17
CA ASP A 162 -9.72 25.30 4.29
C ASP A 162 -10.60 25.19 3.03
N THR A 163 -11.91 25.34 3.20
CA THR A 163 -12.87 25.29 2.10
C THR A 163 -12.53 26.35 1.05
N GLU A 164 -12.07 27.53 1.47
CA GLU A 164 -11.62 28.60 0.57
C GLU A 164 -10.39 28.18 -0.26
N ASP A 165 -9.44 27.47 0.34
CA ASP A 165 -8.26 26.94 -0.34
C ASP A 165 -8.66 25.88 -1.37
N ILE A 166 -9.61 25.00 -1.04
CA ILE A 166 -10.14 24.00 -1.98
C ILE A 166 -10.81 24.70 -3.16
N VAL A 167 -11.70 25.67 -2.92
CA VAL A 167 -12.38 26.44 -3.98
C VAL A 167 -11.35 27.15 -4.87
N THR A 168 -10.36 27.80 -4.25
CA THR A 168 -9.27 28.47 -4.96
C THR A 168 -8.46 27.51 -5.83
N ALA A 169 -8.12 26.33 -5.29
CA ALA A 169 -7.37 25.31 -6.01
C ALA A 169 -8.19 24.74 -7.18
N MET A 170 -9.48 24.48 -7.00
CA MET A 170 -10.40 24.03 -8.04
C MET A 170 -10.53 25.07 -9.17
N ALA A 171 -10.73 26.34 -8.82
CA ALA A 171 -10.82 27.43 -9.79
C ALA A 171 -9.52 27.59 -10.60
N LYS A 172 -8.36 27.58 -9.93
CA LYS A 172 -7.04 27.62 -10.58
C LYS A 172 -6.83 26.40 -11.49
N GLY A 173 -7.18 25.21 -11.02
CA GLY A 173 -7.11 23.97 -11.80
C GLY A 173 -7.97 24.03 -13.05
N HIS A 174 -9.23 24.48 -12.92
CA HIS A 174 -10.15 24.65 -14.03
C HIS A 174 -9.64 25.63 -15.07
N LEU A 175 -9.14 26.81 -14.66
CA LEU A 175 -8.58 27.80 -15.59
C LEU A 175 -7.36 27.26 -16.35
N LYS A 176 -6.47 26.54 -15.65
CA LYS A 176 -5.30 25.91 -16.25
C LYS A 176 -5.69 24.82 -17.23
N TRP A 177 -6.69 24.02 -16.90
CA TRP A 177 -7.26 23.00 -17.78
C TRP A 177 -7.91 23.62 -19.02
N LYS A 178 -8.78 24.63 -18.86
CA LYS A 178 -9.42 25.36 -19.97
C LYS A 178 -8.37 25.94 -20.92
N SER A 179 -7.34 26.58 -20.38
CA SER A 179 -6.23 27.14 -21.16
C SER A 179 -5.42 26.09 -21.91
N HIS A 180 -5.23 24.90 -21.31
CA HIS A 180 -4.55 23.79 -21.98
C HIS A 180 -5.40 23.23 -23.13
N CYS A 181 -6.68 22.95 -22.89
CA CYS A 181 -7.60 22.46 -23.92
C CYS A 181 -7.72 23.43 -25.10
N GLN A 182 -7.77 24.74 -24.86
CA GLN A 182 -7.78 25.75 -25.94
C GLN A 182 -6.52 25.74 -26.82
N LYS A 183 -5.38 25.26 -26.29
CA LYS A 183 -4.10 25.16 -27.02
C LYS A 183 -3.93 23.83 -27.74
N THR A 184 -4.47 22.74 -27.20
CA THR A 184 -4.18 21.38 -27.66
C THR A 184 -5.31 20.70 -28.42
N MET A 185 -6.55 21.15 -28.24
CA MET A 185 -7.70 20.55 -28.91
C MET A 185 -7.97 21.23 -30.26
N PRO A 186 -8.29 20.46 -31.33
CA PRO A 186 -8.68 21.04 -32.60
C PRO A 186 -9.99 21.82 -32.43
N ARG A 187 -9.99 23.10 -32.83
CA ARG A 187 -11.16 23.96 -32.74
C ARG A 187 -12.31 23.36 -33.55
N LYS A 188 -13.42 23.05 -32.90
CA LYS A 188 -14.65 22.68 -33.61
C LYS A 188 -15.12 23.87 -34.44
N LYS A 189 -15.49 23.59 -35.69
CA LYS A 189 -16.02 24.58 -36.62
C LYS A 189 -17.52 24.37 -36.76
N LYS A 190 -18.28 25.46 -36.68
CA LYS A 190 -19.72 25.46 -36.98
C LYS A 190 -19.99 26.09 -38.33
N ARG A 191 -21.06 25.66 -39.01
CA ARG A 191 -21.53 26.30 -40.24
C ARG A 191 -22.44 27.47 -39.87
N VAL A 192 -22.09 28.66 -40.31
CA VAL A 192 -22.95 29.85 -40.25
C VAL A 192 -23.18 30.30 -41.69
N GLY A 193 -24.39 30.03 -42.19
CA GLY A 193 -24.71 30.19 -43.62
C GLY A 193 -23.88 29.25 -44.51
N LYS A 194 -23.21 29.81 -45.54
CA LYS A 194 -22.32 29.07 -46.47
C LYS A 194 -20.86 28.98 -46.01
N LYS A 195 -20.49 29.54 -44.85
CA LYS A 195 -19.11 29.54 -44.33
C LYS A 195 -18.98 28.69 -43.07
N MET A 196 -17.83 28.02 -42.91
CA MET A 196 -17.41 27.40 -41.65
C MET A 196 -16.66 28.44 -40.82
N VAL A 197 -17.02 28.56 -39.55
CA VAL A 197 -16.43 29.50 -38.59
C VAL A 197 -16.01 28.71 -37.36
N ASP A 198 -14.86 29.05 -36.78
CA ASP A 198 -14.43 28.47 -35.49
C ASP A 198 -15.49 28.77 -34.41
N MET A 199 -15.82 27.75 -33.60
CA MET A 199 -16.70 27.93 -32.46
C MET A 199 -15.98 28.70 -31.34
N SER A 200 -16.74 29.52 -30.61
CA SER A 200 -16.25 30.15 -29.37
C SER A 200 -16.05 29.09 -28.29
N SER A 201 -15.04 29.28 -27.43
CA SER A 201 -14.76 28.34 -26.33
C SER A 201 -15.93 28.19 -25.34
N ASP A 202 -16.81 29.19 -25.22
CA ASP A 202 -17.98 29.12 -24.33
C ASP A 202 -19.17 28.40 -25.00
N GLU A 203 -19.18 28.33 -26.34
CA GLU A 203 -20.15 27.54 -27.11
C GLU A 203 -19.75 26.06 -27.22
N GLU A 204 -18.44 25.77 -27.18
CA GLU A 204 -17.91 24.42 -27.36
C GLU A 204 -18.03 23.56 -26.09
N TRP A 205 -17.97 24.18 -24.91
CA TRP A 205 -17.98 23.51 -23.61
C TRP A 205 -19.20 23.81 -22.75
N GLY A 206 -20.14 24.62 -23.26
CA GLY A 206 -21.28 25.13 -22.51
C GLY A 206 -20.87 26.25 -21.56
N SER A 207 -21.72 27.25 -21.42
CA SER A 207 -21.57 28.24 -20.35
C SER A 207 -21.75 27.52 -19.01
N SER A 208 -20.77 27.62 -18.11
CA SER A 208 -20.94 27.21 -16.72
C SER A 208 -22.05 28.07 -16.14
N GLY A 209 -23.29 27.57 -16.18
CA GLY A 209 -24.43 28.25 -15.59
C GLY A 209 -24.11 28.64 -14.16
N GLU A 210 -24.50 29.85 -13.77
CA GLU A 210 -24.45 30.29 -12.38
C GLU A 210 -25.19 29.26 -11.53
N ILE A 211 -24.44 28.60 -10.65
CA ILE A 211 -25.00 27.70 -9.65
C ILE A 211 -25.58 28.63 -8.58
N ASN A 212 -26.89 28.90 -8.68
CA ASN A 212 -27.67 29.50 -7.60
C ASN A 212 -27.89 28.50 -6.46
#